data_AF-A0A959P0A8-F1
#
_entry.id   AF-A0A959P0A8-F1
#
_cell.length_a   1.000
_cell.length_b   1.000
_cell.length_c   1.000
_cell.angle_alpha   90.00
_cell.angle_beta   90.00
_cell.angle_gamma   90.00
#
_symmetry.space_group_name_H-M   'P 1'
#
loop_
_entity.id
_entity.type
_entity.pdbx_description
1 polymer ?
#
loop_
_entity_poly.entity_id
_entity_poly.type
_entity_poly.pdbx_seq_one_letter_code
_entity_poly.pdbx_strand_id
1 'polypeptide(L)'
;MKLLSILFLFINITSNLFGSNFSSANQNQDIKTFLPPYFIDYSILQETAEKYQNHKEPIYAYSKSLLQEADMWLDSSYSTIVNKTHLPSSGNKHDYYSLGPYWWPDSSKENGLPYIRKDGYRNPERLEYDRPQLGNMIEAVNSLTLAFAISDEDEYKSKAIGFLKTWFINDSTKMNPNLEYGQAIPGITDGRGIGIIETRSLIDVVDAIGILYRKNAFNKYDFEQLQNWFKEYNTWLTTSEKGIDEKNWYNNHGTAYDLQVIS
;
A
#
# COMPACT_ATOMS: atom_id res chain seq x y z
N MET A 1 7.89 -10.07 -3.76
CA MET A 1 7.85 -10.00 -5.25
C MET A 1 7.79 -11.43 -5.81
N LYS A 2 6.77 -12.19 -5.39
CA LYS A 2 6.44 -13.52 -5.89
C LYS A 2 4.91 -13.49 -6.09
N LEU A 3 4.44 -14.11 -7.18
CA LEU A 3 3.05 -14.38 -7.57
C LEU A 3 2.13 -13.22 -7.99
N LEU A 4 2.13 -12.04 -7.36
CA LEU A 4 1.27 -10.91 -7.80
C LEU A 4 1.55 -10.44 -9.25
N SER A 5 2.75 -10.69 -9.77
CA SER A 5 3.14 -10.30 -11.14
C SER A 5 2.61 -11.24 -12.24
N ILE A 6 2.06 -12.41 -11.92
CA ILE A 6 1.70 -13.43 -12.93
C ILE A 6 0.21 -13.36 -13.31
N LEU A 7 -0.65 -12.72 -12.52
CA LEU A 7 -2.09 -12.64 -12.83
C LEU A 7 -2.46 -11.60 -13.91
N PHE A 8 -1.52 -10.74 -14.35
CA PHE A 8 -1.82 -9.59 -15.23
C PHE A 8 -1.39 -9.74 -16.70
N LEU A 9 -1.01 -10.93 -17.17
CA LEU A 9 -0.33 -11.08 -18.46
C LEU A 9 -1.18 -11.52 -19.66
N PHE A 10 -2.52 -11.38 -19.62
CA PHE A 10 -3.36 -11.61 -20.80
C PHE A 10 -4.36 -10.48 -21.04
N ILE A 11 -3.85 -9.34 -21.52
CA ILE A 11 -4.66 -8.24 -22.06
C ILE A 11 -4.74 -8.44 -23.58
N ASN A 12 -5.91 -8.86 -24.09
CA ASN A 12 -6.24 -8.71 -25.50
C ASN A 12 -6.80 -7.31 -25.71
N ILE A 13 -6.03 -6.48 -26.43
CA ILE A 13 -6.46 -5.16 -26.87
C ILE A 13 -7.36 -5.34 -28.09
N THR A 14 -8.65 -5.00 -27.96
CA THR A 14 -9.44 -4.54 -29.11
C THR A 14 -10.06 -3.21 -28.76
N SER A 15 -9.46 -2.16 -29.31
CA SER A 15 -9.94 -0.79 -29.34
C SER A 15 -11.23 -0.69 -30.16
N ASN A 16 -12.28 -0.09 -29.58
CA ASN A 16 -13.25 0.68 -30.35
C ASN A 16 -13.48 2.02 -29.65
N LEU A 17 -13.09 3.06 -30.36
CA LEU A 17 -13.13 4.47 -29.99
C LEU A 17 -14.48 5.09 -30.37
N PHE A 18 -14.93 6.00 -29.52
CA PHE A 18 -15.90 7.08 -29.72
C PHE A 18 -17.35 6.76 -30.11
N GLY A 19 -18.24 7.06 -29.16
CA GLY A 19 -19.66 7.32 -29.39
C GLY A 19 -20.25 8.07 -28.21
N SER A 20 -20.20 9.41 -28.27
CA SER A 20 -20.77 10.32 -27.28
C SER A 20 -22.30 10.26 -27.30
N ASN A 21 -22.92 10.00 -26.15
CA ASN A 21 -24.26 10.46 -25.78
C ASN A 21 -24.40 10.39 -24.26
N PHE A 22 -24.14 11.52 -23.58
CA PHE A 22 -24.50 11.68 -22.17
C PHE A 22 -26.02 11.86 -22.07
N SER A 23 -26.70 10.77 -21.75
CA SER A 23 -28.08 10.79 -21.27
C SER A 23 -28.06 10.83 -19.73
N SER A 24 -28.88 11.69 -19.15
CA SER A 24 -29.03 11.91 -17.71
C SER A 24 -29.69 10.71 -17.01
N ALA A 25 -28.94 9.62 -16.80
CA ALA A 25 -29.38 8.45 -16.05
C ALA A 25 -28.51 8.23 -14.80
N ASN A 26 -29.14 8.29 -13.63
CA ASN A 26 -28.66 7.80 -12.31
C ASN A 26 -27.36 8.40 -11.72
N GLN A 27 -27.48 9.57 -11.08
CA GLN A 27 -26.43 10.15 -10.22
C GLN A 27 -25.92 9.22 -9.10
N ASN A 28 -26.70 8.20 -8.67
CA ASN A 28 -26.25 7.23 -7.65
C ASN A 28 -25.47 6.04 -8.24
N GLN A 29 -25.55 5.80 -9.55
CA GLN A 29 -24.81 4.74 -10.23
C GLN A 29 -23.44 5.26 -10.71
N ASP A 30 -23.34 6.57 -10.99
CA ASP A 30 -22.13 7.28 -11.40
C ASP A 30 -21.12 7.59 -10.28
N ILE A 31 -21.51 7.57 -9.01
CA ILE A 31 -20.54 7.78 -7.90
C ILE A 31 -19.69 6.53 -7.68
N LYS A 32 -20.25 5.34 -7.90
CA LYS A 32 -19.50 4.07 -7.78
C LYS A 32 -18.51 3.86 -8.93
N THR A 33 -18.61 4.56 -10.05
CA THR A 33 -17.65 4.45 -11.17
C THR A 33 -16.36 5.26 -10.95
N PHE A 34 -16.33 6.18 -9.99
CA PHE A 34 -15.14 6.99 -9.65
C PHE A 34 -14.41 6.54 -8.38
N LEU A 35 -14.95 5.56 -7.66
CA LEU A 35 -14.34 5.00 -6.46
C LEU A 35 -13.47 3.78 -6.82
N PRO A 36 -12.39 3.53 -6.07
CA PRO A 36 -11.49 2.40 -6.31
C PRO A 36 -12.25 1.06 -6.37
N PRO A 37 -11.62 0.01 -6.93
CA PRO A 37 -10.22 -0.03 -7.40
C PRO A 37 -9.97 0.75 -8.70
N TYR A 38 -8.77 1.33 -8.82
CA TYR A 38 -8.26 2.06 -9.99
C TYR A 38 -7.34 1.20 -10.88
N PHE A 39 -6.56 0.30 -10.29
CA PHE A 39 -5.59 -0.54 -11.01
C PHE A 39 -6.10 -1.97 -11.23
N ILE A 40 -6.99 -2.45 -10.36
CA ILE A 40 -7.67 -3.73 -10.51
C ILE A 40 -9.02 -3.50 -11.21
N ASP A 41 -9.19 -4.09 -12.40
CA ASP A 41 -10.49 -4.11 -13.05
C ASP A 41 -11.46 -5.00 -12.26
N TYR A 42 -12.42 -4.36 -11.59
CA TYR A 42 -13.39 -5.04 -10.75
C TYR A 42 -14.24 -6.05 -11.52
N SER A 43 -14.52 -5.81 -12.81
CA SER A 43 -15.30 -6.75 -13.64
C SER A 43 -14.52 -8.03 -13.94
N ILE A 44 -13.22 -7.91 -14.20
CA ILE A 44 -12.32 -9.07 -14.36
C ILE A 44 -12.20 -9.84 -13.04
N LEU A 45 -12.16 -9.14 -11.90
CA LEU A 45 -12.16 -9.78 -10.59
C LEU A 45 -13.45 -10.58 -10.33
N GLN A 46 -14.61 -10.05 -10.73
CA GLN A 46 -15.89 -10.77 -10.65
C GLN A 46 -15.90 -12.02 -11.55
N GLU A 47 -15.44 -11.90 -12.79
CA GLU A 47 -15.31 -13.06 -13.69
C GLU A 47 -14.33 -14.11 -13.13
N THR A 48 -13.24 -13.66 -12.49
CA THR A 48 -12.27 -14.54 -11.82
C THR A 48 -12.92 -15.30 -10.68
N ALA A 49 -13.72 -14.62 -9.85
CA ALA A 49 -14.49 -15.26 -8.78
C ALA A 49 -15.47 -16.30 -9.33
N GLU A 50 -16.24 -15.97 -10.38
CA GLU A 50 -17.15 -16.92 -11.02
C GLU A 50 -16.43 -18.16 -11.57
N LYS A 51 -15.28 -17.96 -12.22
CA LYS A 51 -14.45 -19.06 -12.73
C LYS A 51 -13.88 -19.92 -11.62
N TYR A 52 -13.46 -19.33 -10.50
CA TYR A 52 -13.00 -20.05 -9.31
C TYR A 52 -14.11 -20.92 -8.73
N GLN A 53 -15.30 -20.36 -8.48
CA GLN A 53 -16.44 -21.10 -7.92
C GLN A 53 -16.88 -22.26 -8.83
N ASN A 54 -16.76 -22.09 -10.15
CA ASN A 54 -17.05 -23.12 -11.15
C ASN A 54 -15.86 -24.05 -11.46
N HIS A 55 -14.78 -24.00 -10.67
CA HIS A 55 -13.59 -24.85 -10.82
C HIS A 55 -12.99 -24.82 -12.25
N LYS A 56 -12.99 -23.64 -12.88
CA LYS A 56 -12.48 -23.46 -14.25
C LYS A 56 -10.97 -23.30 -14.26
N GLU A 57 -10.28 -24.26 -14.86
CA GLU A 57 -8.84 -24.16 -15.07
C GLU A 57 -8.46 -23.18 -16.20
N PRO A 58 -7.30 -22.51 -16.12
CA PRO A 58 -6.31 -22.57 -15.05
C PRO A 58 -6.60 -21.63 -13.86
N ILE A 59 -7.71 -20.88 -13.90
CA ILE A 59 -8.04 -19.86 -12.89
C ILE A 59 -8.21 -20.50 -11.50
N TYR A 60 -8.85 -21.66 -11.42
CA TYR A 60 -9.01 -22.38 -10.16
C TYR A 60 -7.66 -22.65 -9.47
N ALA A 61 -6.68 -23.22 -10.17
CA ALA A 61 -5.35 -23.49 -9.62
C ALA A 61 -4.62 -22.20 -9.16
N TYR A 62 -4.71 -21.11 -9.94
CA TYR A 62 -4.08 -19.84 -9.56
C TYR A 62 -4.76 -19.21 -8.34
N SER A 63 -6.10 -19.21 -8.29
CA SER A 63 -6.84 -18.73 -7.13
C SER A 63 -6.53 -19.55 -5.87
N LYS A 64 -6.39 -20.89 -5.99
CA LYS A 64 -5.96 -21.72 -4.85
C LYS A 64 -4.56 -21.34 -4.33
N SER A 65 -3.64 -20.97 -5.22
CA SER A 65 -2.30 -20.50 -4.82
C SER A 65 -2.36 -19.17 -4.07
N LEU A 66 -3.23 -18.24 -4.51
CA LEU A 66 -3.49 -16.99 -3.81
C LEU A 66 -4.12 -17.22 -2.43
N LEU A 67 -5.11 -18.11 -2.33
CA LEU A 67 -5.74 -18.44 -1.04
C LEU A 67 -4.71 -19.02 -0.05
N GLN A 68 -3.81 -19.89 -0.50
CA GLN A 68 -2.72 -20.41 0.34
C GLN A 68 -1.78 -19.31 0.85
N GLU A 69 -1.53 -18.27 0.05
CA GLU A 69 -0.78 -17.10 0.52
C GLU A 69 -1.58 -16.29 1.55
N ALA A 70 -2.89 -16.14 1.34
CA ALA A 70 -3.79 -15.47 2.29
C ALA A 70 -3.90 -16.23 3.62
N ASP A 71 -3.92 -17.56 3.61
CA ASP A 71 -3.92 -18.42 4.80
C ASP A 71 -2.74 -18.12 5.72
N MET A 72 -1.55 -17.86 5.15
CA MET A 72 -0.36 -17.51 5.94
C MET A 72 -0.55 -16.21 6.75
N TRP A 73 -1.41 -15.30 6.28
CA TRP A 73 -1.73 -14.06 6.97
C TRP A 73 -2.84 -14.22 8.02
N LEU A 74 -3.69 -15.24 7.94
CA LEU A 74 -4.73 -15.49 8.95
C LEU A 74 -4.12 -15.73 10.34
N ASP A 75 -3.01 -16.47 10.41
CA ASP A 75 -2.32 -16.80 11.65
C ASP A 75 -1.32 -15.74 12.12
N SER A 76 -0.98 -14.76 11.28
CA SER A 76 0.04 -13.76 11.62
C SER A 76 -0.49 -12.71 12.60
N SER A 77 0.40 -12.08 13.38
CA SER A 77 0.04 -10.83 14.08
C SER A 77 -0.21 -9.71 13.08
N TYR A 78 -1.02 -8.71 13.47
CA TYR A 78 -1.14 -7.49 12.68
C TYR A 78 0.17 -6.69 12.71
N SER A 79 0.65 -6.30 11.53
CA SER A 79 1.80 -5.39 11.40
C SER A 79 1.44 -4.03 12.00
N THR A 80 2.37 -3.42 12.73
CA THR A 80 2.17 -2.11 13.35
C THR A 80 3.43 -1.26 13.34
N ILE A 81 3.23 0.04 13.26
CA ILE A 81 4.29 1.05 13.26
C ILE A 81 4.88 1.24 14.67
N VAL A 82 4.13 1.01 15.74
CA VAL A 82 4.53 1.47 17.09
C VAL A 82 5.49 0.53 17.84
N ASN A 83 5.75 -0.66 17.30
CA ASN A 83 6.62 -1.67 17.92
C ASN A 83 8.09 -1.57 17.50
N LYS A 84 8.46 -0.54 16.73
CA LYS A 84 9.85 -0.26 16.35
C LYS A 84 10.74 0.04 17.57
N THR A 85 12.00 -0.36 17.45
CA THR A 85 13.05 -0.08 18.43
C THR A 85 13.75 1.24 18.16
N HIS A 86 14.01 1.52 16.89
CA HIS A 86 14.57 2.79 16.42
C HIS A 86 13.47 3.84 16.37
N LEU A 87 13.70 4.98 17.01
CA LEU A 87 12.75 6.10 17.01
C LEU A 87 13.24 7.23 16.10
N PRO A 88 12.32 7.90 15.37
CA PRO A 88 12.66 9.15 14.70
C PRO A 88 12.98 10.25 15.73
N SER A 89 13.54 11.37 15.26
CA SER A 89 13.94 12.47 16.15
C SER A 89 12.76 13.16 16.86
N SER A 90 11.52 12.96 16.40
CA SER A 90 10.31 13.36 17.14
C SER A 90 10.10 12.59 18.45
N GLY A 91 10.69 11.40 18.59
CA GLY A 91 10.41 10.45 19.67
C GLY A 91 9.02 9.81 19.58
N ASN A 92 8.22 10.11 18.56
CA ASN A 92 6.86 9.58 18.41
C ASN A 92 6.86 8.24 17.67
N LYS A 93 6.35 7.19 18.32
CA LYS A 93 6.24 5.84 17.74
C LYS A 93 5.26 5.74 16.56
N HIS A 94 4.33 6.68 16.44
CA HIS A 94 3.35 6.72 15.36
C HIS A 94 3.93 7.28 14.05
N ASP A 95 5.09 7.95 14.11
CA ASP A 95 5.76 8.45 12.93
C ASP A 95 6.46 7.31 12.18
N TYR A 96 6.30 7.28 10.85
CA TYR A 96 7.00 6.32 10.00
C TYR A 96 8.47 6.69 9.90
N TYR A 97 9.34 5.74 10.21
CA TYR A 97 10.77 5.89 10.26
C TYR A 97 11.47 4.78 9.47
N SER A 98 12.31 5.16 8.52
CA SER A 98 13.08 4.20 7.73
C SER A 98 14.49 4.69 7.41
N LEU A 99 15.41 3.73 7.23
CA LEU A 99 16.78 3.98 6.86
C LEU A 99 16.94 4.02 5.33
N GLY A 100 17.66 5.03 4.82
CA GLY A 100 18.05 5.09 3.42
C GLY A 100 18.80 3.81 3.00
N PRO A 101 18.34 3.08 1.96
CA PRO A 101 18.72 1.68 1.75
C PRO A 101 20.22 1.48 1.48
N TYR A 102 20.91 2.48 0.95
CA TYR A 102 22.32 2.39 0.55
C TYR A 102 23.27 3.11 1.52
N TRP A 103 22.82 3.44 2.74
CA TRP A 103 23.63 4.15 3.72
C TRP A 103 24.10 3.20 4.83
N TRP A 104 25.39 3.23 5.10
CA TRP A 104 26.08 2.30 5.99
C TRP A 104 26.91 3.06 7.03
N PRO A 105 27.12 2.50 8.24
CA PRO A 105 28.09 3.04 9.19
C PRO A 105 29.48 3.21 8.55
N ASP A 106 30.12 4.34 8.81
CA ASP A 106 31.49 4.61 8.38
C ASP A 106 32.49 3.92 9.32
N SER A 107 33.08 2.81 8.88
CA SER A 107 34.05 2.05 9.67
C SER A 107 35.35 2.80 10.00
N SER A 108 35.59 3.98 9.40
CA SER A 108 36.71 4.85 9.76
C SER A 108 36.44 5.74 10.98
N LYS A 109 35.19 5.73 11.50
CA LYS A 109 34.73 6.56 12.60
C LYS A 109 34.40 5.68 13.81
N GLU A 110 34.77 6.14 15.00
CA GLU A 110 34.56 5.40 16.25
C GLU A 110 33.08 5.06 16.50
N ASN A 111 32.17 5.97 16.15
CA ASN A 111 30.74 5.80 16.30
C ASN A 111 30.01 5.44 14.99
N GLY A 112 30.75 5.20 13.89
CA GLY A 112 30.15 4.89 12.60
C GLY A 112 29.43 6.05 11.89
N LEU A 113 29.51 7.28 12.40
CA LEU A 113 28.77 8.44 11.88
C LEU A 113 29.69 9.50 11.23
N PRO A 114 29.19 10.26 10.24
CA PRO A 114 27.91 10.06 9.54
C PRO A 114 27.95 8.80 8.67
N TYR A 115 26.78 8.23 8.37
CA TYR A 115 26.72 7.09 7.44
C TYR A 115 27.26 7.49 6.06
N ILE A 116 27.81 6.53 5.34
CA ILE A 116 28.35 6.68 3.97
C ILE A 116 27.53 5.88 2.97
N ARG A 117 27.41 6.42 1.75
CA ARG A 117 26.65 5.79 0.67
C ARG A 117 27.46 4.68 -0.01
N LYS A 118 26.90 3.47 -0.09
CA LYS A 118 27.40 2.34 -0.89
C LYS A 118 26.32 1.94 -1.90
N ASP A 119 26.35 2.58 -3.06
CA ASP A 119 25.30 2.43 -4.07
C ASP A 119 25.13 0.98 -4.54
N GLY A 120 23.88 0.54 -4.68
CA GLY A 120 23.54 -0.85 -5.02
C GLY A 120 23.68 -1.86 -3.88
N TYR A 121 24.31 -1.51 -2.76
CA TYR A 121 24.48 -2.40 -1.60
C TYR A 121 23.50 -2.02 -0.49
N ARG A 122 22.45 -2.82 -0.30
CA ARG A 122 21.44 -2.56 0.73
C ARG A 122 21.96 -2.87 2.12
N ASN A 123 21.94 -1.88 3.03
CA ASN A 123 22.26 -2.09 4.44
C ASN A 123 21.15 -2.94 5.10
N PRO A 124 21.46 -4.13 5.68
CA PRO A 124 20.47 -4.97 6.35
C PRO A 124 19.86 -4.33 7.61
N GLU A 125 20.53 -3.37 8.24
CA GLU A 125 20.04 -2.62 9.41
C GLU A 125 18.67 -1.97 9.14
N ARG A 126 18.37 -1.63 7.88
CA ARG A 126 17.05 -1.12 7.46
C ARG A 126 15.89 -2.05 7.82
N LEU A 127 16.16 -3.34 8.06
CA LEU A 127 15.14 -4.32 8.42
C LEU A 127 14.67 -4.16 9.88
N GLU A 128 15.38 -3.38 10.68
CA GLU A 128 15.03 -3.04 12.06
C GLU A 128 14.08 -1.82 12.16
N TYR A 129 13.80 -1.18 11.01
CA TYR A 129 12.94 -0.01 10.88
C TYR A 129 11.53 -0.41 10.40
N ASP A 130 10.69 0.57 10.05
CA ASP A 130 9.28 0.31 9.71
C ASP A 130 9.03 -0.28 8.33
N ARG A 131 10.01 -0.16 7.41
CA ARG A 131 9.78 -0.51 6.01
C ARG A 131 9.35 -1.97 5.79
N PRO A 132 9.88 -2.99 6.52
CA PRO A 132 9.35 -4.34 6.48
C PRO A 132 7.92 -4.44 7.01
N GLN A 133 7.57 -3.73 8.09
CA GLN A 133 6.21 -3.75 8.65
C GLN A 133 5.18 -3.17 7.67
N LEU A 134 5.53 -2.06 6.99
CA LEU A 134 4.71 -1.50 5.92
C LEU A 134 4.54 -2.50 4.76
N GLY A 135 5.62 -3.18 4.37
CA GLY A 135 5.58 -4.22 3.33
C GLY A 135 4.63 -5.36 3.70
N ASN A 136 4.76 -5.89 4.91
CA ASN A 136 3.90 -6.96 5.42
C ASN A 136 2.44 -6.53 5.50
N MET A 137 2.16 -5.31 5.95
CA MET A 137 0.79 -4.78 6.00
C MET A 137 0.17 -4.74 4.59
N ILE A 138 0.88 -4.19 3.61
CA ILE A 138 0.39 -4.09 2.22
C ILE A 138 0.17 -5.48 1.62
N GLU A 139 1.13 -6.39 1.78
CA GLU A 139 1.03 -7.76 1.26
C GLU A 139 -0.15 -8.50 1.90
N ALA A 140 -0.31 -8.40 3.23
CA ALA A 140 -1.44 -9.00 3.93
C ALA A 140 -2.78 -8.46 3.44
N VAL A 141 -2.95 -7.12 3.40
CA VAL A 141 -4.21 -6.50 2.97
C VAL A 141 -4.57 -6.90 1.54
N ASN A 142 -3.59 -6.89 0.63
CA ASN A 142 -3.82 -7.25 -0.77
C ASN A 142 -4.21 -8.74 -0.91
N SER A 143 -3.41 -9.65 -0.35
CA SER A 143 -3.63 -11.09 -0.51
C SER A 143 -4.93 -11.53 0.16
N LEU A 144 -5.22 -11.04 1.37
CA LEU A 144 -6.49 -11.31 2.08
C LEU A 144 -7.70 -10.71 1.35
N THR A 145 -7.61 -9.48 0.84
CA THR A 145 -8.73 -8.85 0.14
C THR A 145 -9.06 -9.57 -1.17
N LEU A 146 -8.04 -9.97 -1.94
CA LEU A 146 -8.25 -10.72 -3.18
C LEU A 146 -8.78 -12.12 -2.90
N ALA A 147 -8.27 -12.80 -1.87
CA ALA A 147 -8.79 -14.09 -1.44
C ALA A 147 -10.27 -13.99 -1.04
N PHE A 148 -10.65 -12.98 -0.23
CA PHE A 148 -12.05 -12.70 0.08
C PHE A 148 -12.88 -12.42 -1.17
N ALA A 149 -12.38 -11.59 -2.08
CA ALA A 149 -13.13 -11.19 -3.26
C ALA A 149 -13.49 -12.38 -4.17
N ILE A 150 -12.58 -13.37 -4.26
CA ILE A 150 -12.71 -14.57 -5.10
C ILE A 150 -13.50 -15.69 -4.39
N SER A 151 -13.23 -15.93 -3.11
CA SER A 151 -13.78 -17.07 -2.36
C SER A 151 -15.10 -16.77 -1.65
N ASP A 152 -15.37 -15.49 -1.35
CA ASP A 152 -16.42 -15.05 -0.42
C ASP A 152 -16.24 -15.56 1.02
N GLU A 153 -15.04 -15.98 1.42
CA GLU A 153 -14.74 -16.45 2.78
C GLU A 153 -14.49 -15.26 3.74
N ASP A 154 -15.35 -15.14 4.74
CA ASP A 154 -15.42 -14.00 5.67
C ASP A 154 -14.22 -13.85 6.61
N GLU A 155 -13.40 -14.89 6.77
CA GLU A 155 -12.19 -14.83 7.60
C GLU A 155 -11.12 -13.94 6.98
N TYR A 156 -10.92 -14.02 5.66
CA TYR A 156 -9.99 -13.14 4.95
C TYR A 156 -10.44 -11.68 5.03
N LYS A 157 -11.75 -11.43 4.87
CA LYS A 157 -12.36 -10.09 5.04
C LYS A 157 -12.05 -9.53 6.42
N SER A 158 -12.39 -10.29 7.45
CA SER A 158 -12.20 -9.90 8.85
C SER A 158 -10.73 -9.59 9.15
N LYS A 159 -9.82 -10.42 8.64
CA LYS A 159 -8.38 -10.22 8.82
C LYS A 159 -7.85 -9.01 8.06
N ALA A 160 -8.25 -8.79 6.80
CA ALA A 160 -7.85 -7.63 6.00
C ALA A 160 -8.26 -6.32 6.69
N ILE A 161 -9.52 -6.24 7.17
CA ILE A 161 -10.02 -5.11 7.94
C ILE A 161 -9.22 -4.93 9.24
N GLY A 162 -8.84 -6.01 9.92
CA GLY A 162 -7.99 -5.96 11.11
C GLY A 162 -6.61 -5.32 10.85
N PHE A 163 -5.95 -5.67 9.73
CA PHE A 163 -4.71 -5.02 9.31
C PHE A 163 -4.90 -3.54 9.02
N LEU A 164 -5.93 -3.19 8.24
CA LEU A 164 -6.27 -1.79 7.92
C LEU A 164 -6.52 -0.96 9.19
N LYS A 165 -7.33 -1.48 10.12
CA LYS A 165 -7.63 -0.81 11.38
C LYS A 165 -6.38 -0.62 12.23
N THR A 166 -5.53 -1.65 12.33
CA THR A 166 -4.28 -1.58 13.10
C THR A 166 -3.35 -0.51 12.54
N TRP A 167 -3.23 -0.41 11.22
CA TRP A 167 -2.29 0.51 10.59
C TRP A 167 -2.81 1.94 10.48
N PHE A 168 -4.11 2.15 10.26
CA PHE A 168 -4.64 3.47 9.88
C PHE A 168 -5.60 4.09 10.90
N ILE A 169 -6.26 3.29 11.75
CA ILE A 169 -7.41 3.75 12.53
C ILE A 169 -7.14 3.73 14.03
N ASN A 170 -6.70 2.59 14.55
CA ASN A 170 -6.62 2.35 15.99
C ASN A 170 -5.60 3.31 16.63
N ASP A 171 -6.05 4.15 17.56
CA ASP A 171 -5.21 5.21 18.16
C ASP A 171 -3.93 4.69 18.83
N SER A 172 -3.94 3.46 19.35
CA SER A 172 -2.77 2.85 19.98
C SER A 172 -1.72 2.34 18.99
N THR A 173 -2.05 2.21 17.70
CA THR A 173 -1.20 1.55 16.70
C THR A 173 -1.07 2.26 15.36
N LYS A 174 -1.90 3.26 15.08
CA LYS A 174 -2.00 3.90 13.76
C LYS A 174 -0.71 4.61 13.37
N MET A 175 -0.37 4.58 12.09
CA MET A 175 0.65 5.44 11.51
C MET A 175 0.12 6.87 11.38
N ASN A 176 0.93 7.88 11.69
CA ASN A 176 0.58 9.26 11.34
C ASN A 176 0.61 9.44 9.81
N PRO A 177 -0.31 10.20 9.21
CA PRO A 177 -0.45 10.30 7.76
C PRO A 177 0.60 11.23 7.12
N ASN A 178 1.88 10.91 7.32
CA ASN A 178 3.02 11.63 6.73
C ASN A 178 4.27 10.73 6.66
N LEU A 179 5.25 11.16 5.87
CA LEU A 179 6.56 10.51 5.71
C LEU A 179 7.73 11.45 6.08
N GLU A 180 7.60 12.21 7.18
CA GLU A 180 8.64 13.17 7.60
C GLU A 180 10.01 12.50 7.85
N TYR A 181 10.00 11.25 8.32
CA TYR A 181 11.21 10.50 8.69
C TYR A 181 11.51 9.33 7.74
N GLY A 182 10.99 9.40 6.51
CA GLY A 182 11.26 8.42 5.46
C GLY A 182 12.71 8.51 4.95
N GLN A 183 13.39 7.37 4.86
CA GLN A 183 14.76 7.22 4.39
C GLN A 183 15.77 8.19 5.04
N ALA A 184 15.70 8.32 6.36
CA ALA A 184 16.69 8.99 7.18
C ALA A 184 18.11 8.47 6.92
N ILE A 185 19.09 9.29 7.26
CA ILE A 185 20.51 8.94 7.21
C ILE A 185 21.14 9.35 8.54
N PRO A 186 21.52 8.40 9.40
CA PRO A 186 22.16 8.69 10.68
C PRO A 186 23.38 9.62 10.53
N GLY A 187 23.39 10.69 11.31
CA GLY A 187 24.43 11.73 11.28
C GLY A 187 24.32 12.73 10.13
N ILE A 188 23.27 12.67 9.28
CA ILE A 188 23.09 13.59 8.14
C ILE A 188 21.70 14.22 8.14
N THR A 189 20.63 13.42 8.19
CA THR A 189 19.26 13.94 8.09
C THR A 189 18.22 12.98 8.65
N ASP A 190 17.17 13.52 9.25
CA ASP A 190 16.10 12.76 9.89
C ASP A 190 15.09 12.17 8.89
N GLY A 191 15.08 12.65 7.63
CA GLY A 191 14.20 12.16 6.57
C GLY A 191 14.32 12.97 5.28
N ARG A 192 13.86 12.41 4.15
CA ARG A 192 14.09 12.97 2.80
C ARG A 192 12.88 12.77 1.89
N GLY A 193 12.69 13.65 0.90
CA GLY A 193 11.61 13.52 -0.09
C GLY A 193 11.61 12.15 -0.77
N ILE A 194 12.80 11.67 -1.16
CA ILE A 194 12.99 10.33 -1.74
C ILE A 194 12.54 9.15 -0.88
N GLY A 195 12.21 9.38 0.39
CA GLY A 195 11.54 8.40 1.24
C GLY A 195 10.12 8.05 0.77
N ILE A 196 9.42 8.97 0.09
CA ILE A 196 8.03 8.83 -0.37
C ILE A 196 7.86 7.67 -1.36
N ILE A 197 8.91 7.27 -2.08
CA ILE A 197 8.89 6.05 -2.91
C ILE A 197 8.54 4.77 -2.13
N GLU A 198 8.72 4.76 -0.80
CA GLU A 198 8.47 3.59 0.04
C GLU A 198 6.98 3.29 0.23
N THR A 199 6.13 4.32 0.16
CA THR A 199 4.66 4.25 0.24
C THR A 199 3.97 4.20 -1.11
N ARG A 200 4.71 4.11 -2.23
CA ARG A 200 4.09 3.98 -3.57
C ARG A 200 3.08 2.83 -3.67
N SER A 201 3.26 1.76 -2.91
CA SER A 201 2.36 0.60 -2.89
C SER A 201 1.13 0.78 -1.99
N LEU A 202 0.94 1.96 -1.38
CA LEU A 202 -0.34 2.30 -0.76
C LEU A 202 -1.45 2.44 -1.81
N ILE A 203 -1.12 2.65 -3.09
CA ILE A 203 -2.11 2.61 -4.18
C ILE A 203 -2.80 1.23 -4.25
N ASP A 204 -2.07 0.15 -3.97
CA ASP A 204 -2.64 -1.20 -3.94
C ASP A 204 -3.61 -1.36 -2.76
N VAL A 205 -3.31 -0.70 -1.63
CA VAL A 205 -4.18 -0.66 -0.45
C VAL A 205 -5.46 0.12 -0.73
N VAL A 206 -5.39 1.23 -1.48
CA VAL A 206 -6.58 1.97 -1.94
C VAL A 206 -7.49 1.09 -2.79
N ASP A 207 -6.92 0.29 -3.69
CA ASP A 207 -7.67 -0.70 -4.47
C ASP A 207 -8.32 -1.77 -3.59
N ALA A 208 -7.59 -2.32 -2.62
CA ALA A 208 -8.13 -3.27 -1.67
C ALA A 208 -9.31 -2.69 -0.86
N ILE A 209 -9.18 -1.44 -0.39
CA ILE A 209 -10.28 -0.72 0.28
C ILE A 209 -11.48 -0.57 -0.67
N GLY A 210 -11.25 -0.23 -1.94
CA GLY A 210 -12.30 -0.14 -2.95
C GLY A 210 -13.04 -1.47 -3.17
N ILE A 211 -12.31 -2.58 -3.27
CA ILE A 211 -12.88 -3.93 -3.39
C ILE A 211 -13.73 -4.27 -2.17
N LEU A 212 -13.18 -4.08 -0.96
CA LEU A 212 -13.90 -4.32 0.30
C LEU A 212 -15.18 -3.46 0.40
N TYR A 213 -15.10 -2.19 0.01
CA TYR A 213 -16.26 -1.31 -0.03
C TYR A 213 -17.34 -1.80 -1.01
N ARG A 214 -16.96 -2.20 -2.24
CA ARG A 214 -17.90 -2.73 -3.24
C ARG A 214 -18.57 -4.03 -2.80
N LYS A 215 -17.89 -4.85 -2.01
CA LYS A 215 -18.44 -6.07 -1.38
C LYS A 215 -19.18 -5.79 -0.06
N ASN A 216 -19.43 -4.52 0.28
CA ASN A 216 -20.10 -4.09 1.52
C ASN A 216 -19.44 -4.63 2.80
N ALA A 217 -18.11 -4.76 2.80
CA ALA A 217 -17.38 -5.32 3.93
C ALA A 217 -17.19 -4.35 5.10
N PHE A 218 -17.22 -3.04 4.85
CA PHE A 218 -17.02 -2.03 5.87
C PHE A 218 -18.32 -1.59 6.56
N ASN A 219 -18.21 -1.31 7.86
CA ASN A 219 -19.14 -0.39 8.49
C ASN A 219 -18.78 1.06 8.10
N LYS A 220 -19.74 1.97 8.25
CA LYS A 220 -19.59 3.38 7.86
C LYS A 220 -18.40 4.06 8.55
N TYR A 221 -18.22 3.82 9.85
CA TYR A 221 -17.17 4.48 10.63
C TYR A 221 -15.77 4.10 10.15
N ASP A 222 -15.48 2.80 10.01
CA ASP A 222 -14.17 2.33 9.58
C ASP A 222 -13.80 2.86 8.19
N PHE A 223 -14.77 2.90 7.25
CA PHE A 223 -14.53 3.46 5.91
C PHE A 223 -14.23 4.96 5.95
N GLU A 224 -15.00 5.74 6.72
CA GLU A 224 -14.75 7.18 6.87
C GLU A 224 -13.37 7.47 7.50
N GLN A 225 -12.92 6.65 8.47
CA GLN A 225 -11.59 6.81 9.06
C GLN A 225 -10.47 6.54 8.05
N LEU A 226 -10.61 5.52 7.18
CA LEU A 226 -9.64 5.28 6.11
C LEU A 226 -9.59 6.46 5.13
N GLN A 227 -10.76 6.96 4.70
CA GLN A 227 -10.82 8.12 3.81
C GLN A 227 -10.15 9.36 4.43
N ASN A 228 -10.35 9.59 5.73
CA ASN A 228 -9.72 10.70 6.44
C ASN A 228 -8.20 10.55 6.48
N TRP A 229 -7.68 9.36 6.78
CA TRP A 229 -6.25 9.11 6.81
C TRP A 229 -5.59 9.40 5.45
N PHE A 230 -6.14 8.87 4.35
CA PHE A 230 -5.61 9.10 3.01
C PHE A 230 -5.76 10.56 2.56
N LYS A 231 -6.83 11.25 2.97
CA LYS A 231 -6.99 12.69 2.73
C LYS A 231 -5.93 13.52 3.45
N GLU A 232 -5.65 13.21 4.71
CA GLU A 232 -4.60 13.87 5.49
C GLU A 232 -3.22 13.57 4.88
N TYR A 233 -2.97 12.33 4.47
CA TYR A 233 -1.72 11.94 3.80
C TYR A 233 -1.52 12.68 2.48
N ASN A 234 -2.54 12.75 1.63
CA ASN A 234 -2.45 13.49 0.36
C ASN A 234 -2.28 15.00 0.60
N THR A 235 -2.91 15.55 1.64
CA THR A 235 -2.71 16.96 2.03
C THR A 235 -1.24 17.18 2.42
N TRP A 236 -0.68 16.33 3.27
CA TRP A 236 0.73 16.39 3.64
C TRP A 236 1.64 16.22 2.41
N LEU A 237 1.37 15.23 1.56
CA LEU A 237 2.16 14.90 0.38
C LEU A 237 2.21 16.08 -0.61
N THR A 238 1.14 16.83 -0.76
CA THR A 238 1.06 17.92 -1.74
C THR A 238 1.49 19.29 -1.21
N THR A 239 1.66 19.44 0.11
CA THR A 239 1.96 20.73 0.75
C THR A 239 3.25 20.76 1.57
N SER A 240 3.76 19.60 2.00
CA SER A 240 4.99 19.52 2.80
C SER A 240 6.25 19.77 1.96
N GLU A 241 7.32 20.22 2.63
CA GLU A 241 8.63 20.40 1.99
C GLU A 241 9.15 19.09 1.38
N LYS A 242 8.96 17.95 2.08
CA LYS A 242 9.38 16.62 1.60
C LYS A 242 8.57 16.15 0.38
N GLY A 243 7.26 16.42 0.38
CA GLY A 243 6.39 16.17 -0.75
C GLY A 243 6.79 16.97 -1.99
N ILE A 244 7.05 18.27 -1.81
CA ILE A 244 7.51 19.15 -2.89
C ILE A 244 8.90 18.73 -3.41
N ASP A 245 9.81 18.32 -2.52
CA ASP A 245 11.11 17.76 -2.89
C ASP A 245 10.95 16.51 -3.77
N GLU A 246 10.11 15.55 -3.36
CA GLU A 246 9.87 14.32 -4.13
C GLU A 246 9.25 14.60 -5.51
N LYS A 247 8.25 15.50 -5.55
CA LYS A 247 7.58 15.92 -6.79
C LYS A 247 8.56 16.46 -7.85
N ASN A 248 9.64 17.10 -7.42
CA ASN A 248 10.58 17.77 -8.32
C ASN A 248 11.65 16.84 -8.91
N TRP A 249 11.60 15.52 -8.65
CA TRP A 249 12.53 14.56 -9.26
C TRP A 249 12.13 14.16 -10.69
N TYR A 250 13.07 14.32 -11.62
CA TYR A 250 12.91 13.96 -13.05
C TYR A 250 13.17 12.48 -13.37
N ASN A 251 12.88 11.59 -12.43
CA ASN A 251 13.06 10.13 -12.58
C ASN A 251 11.86 9.37 -12.00
N ASN A 252 12.04 8.09 -11.69
CA ASN A 252 10.98 7.24 -11.14
C ASN A 252 10.33 7.78 -9.84
N HIS A 253 11.01 8.64 -9.08
CA HIS A 253 10.46 9.26 -7.88
C HIS A 253 9.30 10.21 -8.20
N GLY A 254 9.47 11.13 -9.15
CA GLY A 254 8.39 12.04 -9.57
C GLY A 254 7.18 11.29 -10.15
N THR A 255 7.41 10.26 -10.96
CA THR A 255 6.32 9.41 -11.46
C THR A 255 5.57 8.67 -10.34
N ALA A 256 6.30 8.13 -9.36
CA ALA A 256 5.69 7.45 -8.22
C ALA A 256 4.97 8.42 -7.26
N TYR A 257 5.45 9.66 -7.17
CA TYR A 257 4.74 10.74 -6.48
C TYR A 257 3.40 11.02 -7.16
N ASP A 258 3.39 11.25 -8.48
CA ASP A 258 2.16 11.55 -9.22
C ASP A 258 1.14 10.42 -9.09
N LEU A 259 1.57 9.15 -9.20
CA LEU A 259 0.70 7.98 -8.98
C LEU A 259 0.07 7.97 -7.59
N GLN A 260 0.82 8.32 -6.55
CA GLN A 260 0.29 8.39 -5.18
C GLN A 260 -0.71 9.54 -4.99
N VAL A 261 -0.52 10.69 -5.65
CA VAL A 261 -1.41 11.85 -5.50
C VAL A 261 -2.76 11.66 -6.21
N ILE A 262 -2.77 10.96 -7.35
CA ILE A 262 -3.98 10.77 -8.17
C ILE A 262 -4.84 9.58 -7.74
N SER A 263 -4.28 8.62 -6.99
CA SER A 263 -4.97 7.43 -6.50
C SER A 263 -5.67 7.72 -5.18
#